data_AF-A0A2H0Q664-F1
#
_entry.id   AF-A0A2H0Q664-F1
#
_cell.length_a   1.000
_cell.length_b   1.000
_cell.length_c   1.000
_cell.angle_alpha   90.00
_cell.angle_beta   90.00
_cell.angle_gamma   90.00
#
_symmetry.space_group_name_H-M   'P 1'
#
loop_
_entity.id
_entity.type
_entity.pdbx_description
1 polymer ?
#
loop_
_entity_poly.entity_id
_entity_poly.type
_entity_poly.pdbx_seq_one_letter_code
_entity_poly.pdbx_strand_id
1 'polypeptide(L)'
;MKKIILCAALFMSAGVFAADSSSGCGVGWQVTQKTSLSASSTRNTTNYILPNTISMTFGISGCAHHSIVKVDKEIQYFAEANLENLQLDIAQGSGESLATLSSLMGCGSDYAVKTQSLPIPSNANELLSRGCL
;
A
#
# COMPACT_ATOMS: atom_id res chain seq x y z
N MET A 1 -6.51 -43.44 -16.21
CA MET A 1 -7.39 -42.29 -16.54
C MET A 1 -7.84 -41.47 -15.33
N LYS A 2 -8.08 -42.08 -14.16
CA LYS A 2 -8.51 -41.37 -12.93
C LYS A 2 -7.51 -40.33 -12.38
N LYS A 3 -6.20 -40.56 -12.60
CA LYS A 3 -5.12 -39.63 -12.18
C LYS A 3 -5.01 -38.38 -13.07
N ILE A 4 -5.39 -38.48 -14.35
CA ILE A 4 -5.35 -37.35 -15.29
C ILE A 4 -6.48 -36.37 -14.99
N ILE A 5 -7.66 -36.89 -14.64
CA ILE A 5 -8.82 -36.08 -14.23
C ILE A 5 -8.51 -35.29 -12.94
N LEU A 6 -7.75 -35.89 -12.01
CA LEU A 6 -7.38 -35.25 -10.75
C LEU A 6 -6.35 -34.11 -10.95
N CYS A 7 -5.42 -34.25 -11.90
CA CYS A 7 -4.47 -33.19 -12.24
C CYS A 7 -5.12 -32.03 -13.02
N ALA A 8 -6.12 -32.30 -13.86
CA ALA A 8 -6.85 -31.26 -14.58
C ALA A 8 -7.74 -30.40 -13.67
N ALA A 9 -8.28 -30.98 -12.59
CA ALA A 9 -9.12 -30.26 -11.62
C ALA A 9 -8.34 -29.23 -10.78
N LEU A 10 -7.02 -29.42 -10.59
CA LEU A 10 -6.15 -28.52 -9.83
C LEU A 10 -5.79 -27.21 -10.57
N PHE A 11 -6.07 -27.12 -11.87
CA PHE A 11 -5.79 -25.93 -12.67
C PHE A 11 -6.96 -24.94 -12.78
N MET A 12 -8.10 -25.23 -12.13
CA MET A 12 -9.36 -24.49 -12.32
C MET A 12 -9.72 -23.48 -11.21
N SER A 13 -8.76 -23.04 -10.39
CA SER A 13 -9.01 -21.96 -9.42
C SER A 13 -8.65 -20.58 -10.00
N ALA A 14 -9.41 -20.11 -10.99
CA ALA A 14 -9.33 -18.73 -11.48
C ALA A 14 -10.50 -17.92 -10.94
N GLY A 15 -10.37 -17.38 -9.72
CA GLY A 15 -11.27 -16.36 -9.21
C GLY A 15 -10.90 -15.00 -9.80
N VAL A 16 -11.80 -14.36 -10.56
CA VAL A 16 -11.59 -13.02 -11.14
C VAL A 16 -12.79 -12.14 -10.79
N PHE A 17 -12.55 -11.06 -10.04
CA PHE A 17 -13.47 -9.93 -9.88
C PHE A 17 -12.77 -8.66 -10.40
N ALA A 18 -13.18 -8.15 -11.58
CA ALA A 18 -12.86 -6.81 -12.08
C ALA A 18 -13.81 -6.41 -13.24
N ALA A 19 -14.02 -5.10 -13.44
CA ALA A 19 -15.03 -4.51 -14.34
C ALA A 19 -14.80 -4.71 -15.86
N ASP A 20 -13.60 -5.14 -16.27
CA ASP A 20 -13.34 -5.80 -17.56
C ASP A 20 -12.87 -7.23 -17.20
N SER A 21 -13.78 -8.19 -17.32
CA SER A 21 -13.56 -9.57 -16.88
C SER A 21 -12.55 -10.33 -17.75
N SER A 22 -12.09 -9.75 -18.87
CA SER A 22 -11.22 -10.45 -19.83
C SER A 22 -9.77 -10.59 -19.36
N SER A 23 -9.24 -9.63 -18.59
CA SER A 23 -7.82 -9.62 -18.16
C SER A 23 -7.57 -9.41 -16.66
N GLY A 24 -8.63 -9.22 -15.86
CA GLY A 24 -8.54 -9.06 -14.40
C GLY A 24 -7.87 -7.75 -13.97
N CYS A 25 -7.66 -7.56 -12.66
CA CYS A 25 -6.80 -6.50 -12.14
C CYS A 25 -5.35 -7.02 -12.02
N GLY A 26 -4.37 -6.16 -12.27
CA GLY A 26 -2.96 -6.53 -12.23
C GLY A 26 -2.08 -5.51 -12.94
N VAL A 27 -0.76 -5.72 -12.85
CA VAL A 27 0.28 -4.83 -13.42
C VAL A 27 0.14 -4.61 -14.92
N GLY A 28 -0.54 -5.50 -15.65
CA GLY A 28 -0.82 -5.36 -17.07
C GLY A 28 -1.53 -4.05 -17.42
N TRP A 29 -2.38 -3.55 -16.52
CA TRP A 29 -3.08 -2.26 -16.71
C TRP A 29 -2.15 -1.05 -16.67
N GLN A 30 -0.97 -1.16 -16.07
CA GLN A 30 0.07 -0.13 -16.12
C GLN A 30 0.81 -0.12 -17.48
N VAL A 31 0.87 -1.27 -18.15
CA VAL A 31 1.52 -1.40 -19.46
C VAL A 31 0.59 -0.91 -20.57
N THR A 32 -0.70 -1.24 -20.51
CA THR A 32 -1.65 -0.80 -21.53
C THR A 32 -3.06 -0.66 -20.98
N GLN A 33 -3.68 0.49 -21.25
CA GLN A 33 -5.07 0.80 -20.88
C GLN A 33 -6.05 0.58 -22.06
N LYS A 34 -5.54 0.09 -23.20
CA LYS A 34 -6.38 -0.16 -24.38
C LYS A 34 -7.22 -1.42 -24.18
N THR A 35 -8.45 -1.39 -24.70
CA THR A 35 -9.41 -2.51 -24.61
C THR A 35 -9.41 -3.42 -25.84
N SER A 36 -8.33 -3.40 -26.65
CA SER A 36 -8.20 -4.29 -27.81
C SER A 36 -7.77 -5.71 -27.41
N LEU A 37 -8.05 -6.70 -28.26
CA LEU A 37 -7.63 -8.09 -28.05
C LEU A 37 -6.11 -8.24 -27.88
N SER A 38 -5.33 -7.49 -28.68
CA SER A 38 -3.88 -7.44 -28.55
C SER A 38 -3.44 -6.90 -27.19
N ALA A 39 -4.12 -5.86 -26.70
CA ALA A 39 -3.85 -5.28 -25.39
C ALA A 39 -4.27 -6.24 -24.26
N SER A 40 -5.36 -7.01 -24.40
CA SER A 40 -5.72 -8.07 -23.45
C SER A 40 -4.65 -9.15 -23.36
N SER A 41 -4.09 -9.59 -24.50
CA SER A 41 -3.01 -10.59 -24.52
C SER A 41 -1.75 -10.09 -23.81
N THR A 42 -1.36 -8.84 -24.06
CA THR A 42 -0.24 -8.21 -23.37
C THR A 42 -0.51 -8.07 -21.87
N ARG A 43 -1.71 -7.62 -21.47
CA ARG A 43 -2.12 -7.53 -20.05
C ARG A 43 -2.01 -8.88 -19.34
N ASN A 44 -2.55 -9.94 -19.96
CA ASN A 44 -2.46 -11.30 -19.42
C ASN A 44 -1.02 -11.79 -19.32
N THR A 45 -0.20 -11.54 -20.34
CA THR A 45 1.22 -11.92 -20.33
C THR A 45 1.97 -11.22 -19.21
N THR A 46 1.75 -9.91 -19.03
CA THR A 46 2.35 -9.14 -17.93
C THR A 46 1.87 -9.64 -16.56
N ASN A 47 0.58 -9.91 -16.40
CA ASN A 47 0.00 -10.45 -15.16
C ASN A 47 0.48 -11.88 -14.85
N TYR A 48 0.88 -12.64 -15.88
CA TYR A 48 1.47 -13.97 -15.71
C TYR A 48 2.94 -13.89 -15.30
N ILE A 49 3.72 -13.01 -15.93
CA ILE A 49 5.15 -12.79 -15.60
C ILE A 49 5.30 -12.21 -14.20
N LEU A 50 4.39 -11.33 -13.79
CA LEU A 50 4.32 -10.76 -12.46
C LEU A 50 3.00 -11.17 -11.80
N PRO A 51 2.99 -12.34 -11.12
CA PRO A 51 1.81 -12.85 -10.46
C PRO A 51 1.25 -11.84 -9.46
N ASN A 52 -0.08 -11.72 -9.44
CA ASN A 52 -0.78 -10.82 -8.54
C ASN A 52 -0.36 -10.96 -7.08
N THR A 53 0.04 -12.14 -6.61
CA THR A 53 0.54 -12.34 -5.24
C THR A 53 1.80 -11.52 -4.95
N ILE A 54 2.80 -11.59 -5.85
CA ILE A 54 4.05 -10.84 -5.69
C ILE A 54 3.77 -9.35 -5.85
N SER A 55 2.99 -8.99 -6.88
CA SER A 55 2.63 -7.60 -7.13
C SER A 55 1.76 -6.99 -6.02
N MET A 56 0.95 -7.78 -5.31
CA MET A 56 0.20 -7.33 -4.14
C MET A 56 1.10 -7.15 -2.92
N THR A 57 2.04 -8.08 -2.67
CA THR A 57 3.02 -7.96 -1.58
C THR A 57 3.86 -6.70 -1.71
N PHE A 58 4.25 -6.34 -2.93
CA PHE A 58 4.99 -5.10 -3.21
C PHE A 58 4.08 -3.88 -3.47
N GLY A 59 2.77 -4.03 -3.43
CA GLY A 59 1.82 -2.93 -3.66
C GLY A 59 1.78 -2.39 -5.10
N ILE A 60 2.45 -3.03 -6.06
CA ILE A 60 2.55 -2.59 -7.47
C ILE A 60 1.42 -3.13 -8.37
N SER A 61 0.55 -3.99 -7.86
CA SER A 61 -0.50 -4.68 -8.65
C SER A 61 -1.51 -3.76 -9.34
N GLY A 62 -1.68 -2.51 -8.91
CA GLY A 62 -2.72 -1.61 -9.44
C GLY A 62 -4.15 -2.08 -9.18
N CYS A 63 -4.34 -3.17 -8.41
CA CYS A 63 -5.62 -3.63 -7.90
C CYS A 63 -6.04 -2.79 -6.69
N ALA A 64 -7.34 -2.76 -6.39
CA ALA A 64 -7.83 -2.15 -5.16
C ALA A 64 -7.15 -2.79 -3.93
N HIS A 65 -6.56 -1.95 -3.08
CA HIS A 65 -5.86 -2.43 -1.89
C HIS A 65 -6.85 -3.04 -0.88
N HIS A 66 -6.54 -4.24 -0.39
CA HIS A 66 -7.26 -4.81 0.74
C HIS A 66 -7.04 -3.93 1.96
N SER A 67 -8.10 -3.72 2.73
CA SER A 67 -8.11 -2.88 3.92
C SER A 67 -7.33 -3.48 5.11
N ILE A 68 -6.42 -4.42 4.87
CA ILE A 68 -5.49 -4.98 5.85
C ILE A 68 -4.24 -4.10 5.97
N VAL A 69 -3.96 -3.24 4.98
CA VAL A 69 -3.06 -2.07 5.12
C VAL A 69 -3.79 -0.93 5.87
N LYS A 70 -4.42 -1.27 7.00
CA LYS A 70 -5.18 -0.31 7.83
C LYS A 70 -4.33 0.32 8.93
N VAL A 71 -3.29 -0.37 9.38
CA VAL A 71 -2.41 0.14 10.45
C VAL A 71 -1.75 1.44 10.01
N ASP A 72 -1.15 1.48 8.81
CA ASP A 72 -0.60 2.72 8.25
C ASP A 72 -1.68 3.78 8.01
N LYS A 73 -2.91 3.38 7.67
CA LYS A 73 -4.02 4.33 7.49
C LYS A 73 -4.48 4.97 8.79
N GLU A 74 -4.45 4.27 9.92
CA GLU A 74 -4.86 4.84 11.21
C GLU A 74 -3.84 5.87 11.68
N ILE A 75 -2.54 5.55 11.56
CA ILE A 75 -1.45 6.48 11.85
C ILE A 75 -1.50 7.67 10.89
N GLN A 76 -1.71 7.42 9.60
CA GLN A 76 -1.85 8.48 8.59
C GLN A 76 -3.06 9.37 8.85
N TYR A 77 -4.20 8.78 9.18
CA TYR A 77 -5.41 9.53 9.51
C TYR A 77 -5.22 10.39 10.76
N PHE A 78 -4.58 9.84 11.81
CA PHE A 78 -4.24 10.60 13.00
C PHE A 78 -3.30 11.78 12.68
N ALA A 79 -2.26 11.53 11.88
CA ALA A 79 -1.29 12.55 11.48
C ALA A 79 -1.89 13.64 10.59
N GLU A 80 -2.81 13.29 9.69
CA GLU A 80 -3.53 14.25 8.85
C GLU A 80 -4.54 15.07 9.67
N ALA A 81 -5.30 14.43 10.56
CA ALA A 81 -6.30 15.10 11.39
C ALA A 81 -5.69 16.06 12.43
N ASN A 82 -4.45 15.80 12.86
CA ASN A 82 -3.76 16.57 13.91
C ASN A 82 -2.50 17.28 13.40
N LEU A 83 -2.38 17.52 12.09
CA LEU A 83 -1.16 18.04 11.47
C LEU A 83 -0.70 19.38 12.10
N GLU A 84 -1.61 20.31 12.35
CA GLU A 84 -1.30 21.61 12.96
C GLU A 84 -0.72 21.46 14.37
N ASN A 85 -1.36 20.62 15.20
CA ASN A 85 -0.89 20.32 16.55
C ASN A 85 0.46 19.60 16.52
N LEU A 86 0.64 18.66 15.58
CA LEU A 86 1.92 17.97 15.38
C LEU A 86 3.04 18.92 14.98
N GLN A 87 2.79 19.89 14.09
CA GLN A 87 3.79 20.88 13.71
C GLN A 87 4.21 21.76 14.89
N LEU A 88 3.26 22.14 15.76
CA LEU A 88 3.53 22.89 16.98
C LEU A 88 4.31 22.05 18.01
N ASP A 89 3.90 20.80 18.25
CA ASP A 89 4.56 19.87 19.15
C ASP A 89 5.99 19.56 18.69
N ILE A 90 6.22 19.41 17.38
CA ILE A 90 7.56 19.21 16.78
C ILE A 90 8.42 20.47 16.95
N ALA A 91 7.86 21.66 16.74
CA ALA A 91 8.60 22.92 16.94
C ALA A 91 9.03 23.11 18.40
N GLN A 92 8.16 22.71 19.34
CA GLN A 92 8.43 22.74 20.77
C GLN A 92 9.35 21.59 21.23
N GLY A 93 9.48 20.53 20.43
CA GLY A 93 10.25 19.31 20.76
C GLY A 93 9.52 18.38 21.75
N SER A 94 8.26 18.66 22.05
CA SER A 94 7.42 17.84 22.93
C SER A 94 5.94 18.21 22.76
N GLY A 95 5.06 17.22 22.92
CA GLY A 95 3.62 17.46 23.04
C GLY A 95 2.80 16.18 22.97
N GLU A 96 1.51 16.27 23.28
CA GLU A 96 0.60 15.12 23.42
C GLU A 96 0.30 14.45 22.08
N SER A 97 0.17 15.23 21.01
CA SER A 97 -0.08 14.71 19.66
C SER A 97 1.16 13.98 19.14
N LEU A 98 2.34 14.54 19.40
CA LEU A 98 3.62 13.91 19.02
C LEU A 98 3.91 12.64 19.82
N ALA A 99 3.59 12.61 21.12
CA ALA A 99 3.72 11.43 21.97
C ALA A 99 2.71 10.32 21.59
N THR A 100 1.49 10.70 21.21
CA THR A 100 0.50 9.75 20.70
C THR A 100 0.96 9.17 19.36
N LEU A 101 1.44 10.02 18.45
CA LEU A 101 1.98 9.58 17.17
C LEU A 101 3.18 8.64 17.34
N SER A 102 4.11 8.94 18.24
CA SER A 102 5.26 8.06 18.52
C SER A 102 4.82 6.71 19.06
N SER A 103 3.84 6.69 19.98
CA SER A 103 3.26 5.44 20.50
C SER A 103 2.55 4.64 19.40
N LEU A 104 1.84 5.30 18.49
CA LEU A 104 1.15 4.66 17.36
C LEU A 104 2.15 4.09 16.34
N MET A 105 3.27 4.79 16.11
CA MET A 105 4.36 4.35 15.22
C MET A 105 5.31 3.33 15.89
N GLY A 106 5.18 3.08 17.19
CA GLY A 106 6.11 2.24 17.96
C GLY A 106 7.50 2.87 18.15
N CYS A 107 7.60 4.19 18.03
CA CYS A 107 8.85 4.92 18.24
C CYS A 107 9.10 5.20 19.72
N GLY A 108 10.36 5.17 20.14
CA GLY A 108 10.77 5.47 21.51
C GLY A 108 10.63 6.96 21.86
N SER A 109 10.88 7.30 23.13
CA SER A 109 10.84 8.68 23.64
C SER A 109 11.82 9.65 22.96
N ASP A 110 12.81 9.13 22.24
CA ASP A 110 13.80 9.90 21.48
C ASP A 110 13.22 10.53 20.19
N TYR A 111 12.06 10.05 19.72
CA TYR A 111 11.40 10.52 18.50
C TYR A 111 11.14 12.04 18.50
N ALA A 112 10.75 12.60 19.65
CA ALA A 112 10.46 14.03 19.76
C ALA A 112 11.72 14.90 19.59
N VAL A 113 12.85 14.45 20.14
CA VAL A 113 14.15 15.14 20.03
C VAL A 113 14.65 15.08 18.59
N LYS A 114 14.49 13.93 17.94
CA LYS A 114 14.97 13.70 16.57
C LYS A 114 14.16 14.45 15.53
N THR A 115 12.84 14.50 15.69
CA THR A 115 11.95 15.29 14.82
C THR A 115 12.19 16.80 14.91
N GLN A 116 12.56 17.32 16.09
CA GLN A 116 12.90 18.75 16.27
C GLN A 116 14.17 19.18 15.50
N SER A 117 15.10 18.25 15.25
CA SER A 117 16.31 18.52 14.47
C SER A 117 16.06 18.67 12.96
N LEU A 118 14.85 18.31 12.50
CA LEU A 118 14.46 18.32 11.11
C LEU A 118 13.54 19.51 10.79
N PRO A 119 13.46 19.92 9.50
CA PRO A 119 12.49 20.91 9.06
C PRO A 119 11.07 20.49 9.41
N ILE A 120 10.23 21.44 9.83
CA ILE A 120 8.82 21.20 10.14
C ILE A 120 8.12 20.59 8.90
N PRO A 121 7.45 19.43 9.04
CA PRO A 121 6.83 18.74 7.91
C PRO A 121 5.70 19.59 7.32
N SER A 122 5.64 19.69 6.00
CA SER A 122 4.57 20.42 5.30
C SER A 122 3.26 19.64 5.21
N ASN A 123 3.34 18.31 5.36
CA ASN A 123 2.21 17.40 5.29
C ASN A 123 2.48 16.11 6.10
N ALA A 124 1.41 15.37 6.43
CA ALA A 124 1.50 14.16 7.24
C ALA A 124 2.33 13.05 6.57
N ASN A 125 2.23 12.89 5.24
CA ASN A 125 3.03 11.89 4.52
C ASN A 125 4.53 12.13 4.62
N GLU A 126 4.95 13.40 4.61
CA GLU A 126 6.35 13.77 4.80
C GLU A 126 6.83 13.33 6.19
N LEU A 127 6.03 13.56 7.24
CA LEU A 127 6.34 13.12 8.59
C LEU A 127 6.40 11.59 8.71
N LEU A 128 5.44 10.88 8.12
CA LEU A 128 5.37 9.42 8.16
C LEU A 128 6.49 8.76 7.35
N SER A 129 6.92 9.38 6.26
CA SER A 129 8.04 8.90 5.44
C SER A 129 9.38 8.92 6.18
N ARG A 130 9.49 9.76 7.23
CA ARG A 130 10.67 9.81 8.10
C ARG A 130 10.72 8.61 9.06
N GLY A 131 9.63 7.88 9.32
CA GLY A 131 9.63 6.77 10.27
C GLY A 131 10.07 7.18 11.69
N CYS A 132 10.59 6.26 12.50
CA CYS A 132 11.12 6.55 13.86
C CYS A 132 12.53 7.19 13.84
N LEU A 133 12.86 7.90 12.77
CA LEU A 133 14.12 8.62 12.64
C LEU A 133 14.17 9.85 13.53
#